data_AF-A0A8S1F9V4-F1
#
_entry.id   AF-A0A8S1F9V4-F1
#
_cell.length_a   1.000
_cell.length_b   1.000
_cell.length_c   1.000
_cell.angle_alpha   90.00
_cell.angle_beta   90.00
_cell.angle_gamma   90.00
#
_symmetry.space_group_name_H-M   'P 1'
#
loop_
_entity.id
_entity.type
_entity.pdbx_description
1 polymer ?
#
loop_
_entity_poly.entity_id
_entity_poly.type
_entity_poly.pdbx_seq_one_letter_code
_entity_poly.pdbx_strand_id
1 'polypeptide(L)'
;MRGLFNIIFISCLFAVTTALNCYICNSLKDPECVDNYESFSKVCPVKTFDGRKAVKPVGCRIIRQYIHSEYSIVRECAYSGEDVSNKSNKGSLGVSRIVTQCSDKPVCNSSSTYAILPVVLIAFYKLLH
;
A
#
# COMPACT_ATOMS: atom_id res chain seq x y z
N MET A 1 52.29 8.99 30.61
CA MET A 1 51.51 8.51 29.46
C MET A 1 50.17 8.00 30.00
N ARG A 2 49.24 8.81 30.53
CA ARG A 2 48.44 9.90 29.94
C ARG A 2 47.77 9.47 28.61
N GLY A 3 46.50 9.05 28.71
CA GLY A 3 45.52 9.27 27.65
C GLY A 3 45.32 8.20 26.61
N LEU A 4 45.05 6.96 27.00
CA LEU A 4 44.31 6.02 26.14
C LEU A 4 43.03 5.63 26.87
N PHE A 5 42.22 6.66 27.13
CA PHE A 5 40.84 6.51 27.55
C PHE A 5 40.16 5.70 26.45
N ASN A 6 39.70 4.51 26.79
CA ASN A 6 38.86 3.66 25.97
C ASN A 6 37.85 4.54 25.23
N ILE A 7 38.10 4.80 23.95
CA ILE A 7 37.08 5.24 23.01
C ILE A 7 36.26 3.98 22.78
N ILE A 8 35.43 3.65 23.77
CA ILE A 8 34.34 2.70 23.63
C ILE A 8 33.50 3.33 22.54
N PHE A 9 33.67 2.80 21.33
CA PHE A 9 32.81 3.00 20.19
C PHE A 9 31.42 2.48 20.59
N ILE A 10 30.71 3.25 21.42
CA ILE A 10 29.27 3.06 21.64
C ILE A 10 28.62 3.61 20.36
N SER A 11 28.79 2.85 19.27
CA SER A 11 27.94 2.94 18.10
C SER A 11 26.58 2.45 18.57
N CYS A 12 25.75 3.41 19.00
CA CYS A 12 24.37 3.16 19.33
C CYS A 12 23.69 2.68 18.04
N LEU A 13 23.38 1.39 17.99
CA LEU A 13 22.53 0.78 16.97
C LEU A 13 21.12 1.34 17.15
N PHE A 14 20.88 2.55 16.66
CA PHE A 14 19.54 3.05 16.47
C PHE A 14 18.91 2.24 15.34
N ALA A 15 18.25 1.14 15.71
CA ALA A 15 17.31 0.48 14.83
C ALA A 15 16.15 1.47 14.59
N VAL A 16 16.25 2.26 13.53
CA VAL A 16 15.16 3.13 13.08
C VAL A 16 14.02 2.22 12.65
N THR A 17 13.06 1.99 13.55
CA THR A 17 11.84 1.29 13.19
C THR A 17 10.93 2.29 12.49
N THR A 18 10.91 2.25 11.16
CA THR A 18 9.97 3.05 10.39
C THR A 18 8.58 2.45 10.57
N ALA A 19 7.64 3.27 11.03
CA ALA A 19 6.24 2.85 11.09
C ALA A 19 5.71 2.70 9.66
N LEU A 20 5.03 1.59 9.37
CA LEU A 20 4.44 1.34 8.05
C LEU A 20 3.29 2.33 7.81
N ASN A 21 3.39 3.11 6.74
CA ASN A 21 2.34 4.04 6.32
C ASN A 21 1.63 3.50 5.07
N CYS A 22 0.32 3.66 5.01
CA CYS A 22 -0.51 3.33 3.86
C CYS A 22 -1.59 4.39 3.67
N TYR A 23 -2.16 4.49 2.48
CA TYR A 23 -3.45 5.19 2.34
C TYR A 23 -4.55 4.34 2.98
N ILE A 24 -5.38 4.95 3.84
CA ILE A 24 -6.46 4.25 4.56
C ILE A 24 -7.78 5.01 4.36
N CYS A 25 -8.61 4.51 3.44
CA CYS A 25 -9.88 5.12 3.05
C CYS A 25 -10.86 4.12 2.42
N ASN A 26 -12.15 4.48 2.38
CA ASN A 26 -13.20 3.70 1.71
C ASN A 26 -14.07 4.61 0.84
N SER A 27 -14.05 4.40 -0.48
CA SER A 27 -14.82 5.19 -1.45
C SER A 27 -16.34 5.29 -1.20
N LEU A 28 -16.93 4.32 -0.48
CA LEU A 28 -18.35 4.37 -0.12
C LEU A 28 -18.66 5.41 0.97
N LYS A 29 -17.66 5.78 1.78
CA LYS A 29 -17.76 6.78 2.85
C LYS A 29 -17.06 8.08 2.48
N ASP A 30 -15.91 7.95 1.81
CA ASP A 30 -15.00 9.03 1.43
C ASP A 30 -14.83 8.99 -0.10
N PRO A 31 -15.67 9.72 -0.89
CA PRO A 31 -15.59 9.69 -2.35
C PRO A 31 -14.20 10.07 -2.91
N GLU A 32 -13.50 10.95 -2.21
CA GLU A 32 -12.11 11.35 -2.49
C GLU A 32 -11.14 10.17 -2.51
N CYS A 33 -11.47 9.04 -1.87
CA CYS A 33 -10.67 7.84 -1.91
C CYS A 33 -10.47 7.31 -3.34
N VAL A 34 -11.30 7.66 -4.33
CA VAL A 34 -11.06 7.19 -5.71
C VAL A 34 -9.83 7.86 -6.31
N ASP A 35 -9.84 9.19 -6.37
CA ASP A 35 -8.88 10.00 -7.13
C ASP A 35 -7.95 10.87 -6.28
N ASN A 36 -8.35 11.25 -5.07
CA ASN A 36 -7.62 12.15 -4.15
C ASN A 36 -7.30 11.45 -2.82
N TYR A 37 -6.80 10.21 -2.90
CA TYR A 37 -6.56 9.36 -1.73
C TYR A 37 -5.30 9.74 -0.93
N GLU A 38 -4.49 10.65 -1.44
CA GLU A 38 -3.19 11.05 -0.88
C GLU A 38 -3.33 11.68 0.51
N SER A 39 -4.43 12.40 0.77
CA SER A 39 -4.77 12.98 2.08
C SER A 39 -5.03 11.93 3.17
N PHE A 40 -5.26 10.67 2.77
CA PHE A 40 -5.56 9.56 3.68
C PHE A 40 -4.33 8.75 4.10
N SER A 41 -3.12 9.30 3.92
CA SER A 41 -1.88 8.68 4.40
C SER A 41 -1.87 8.59 5.93
N LYS A 42 -1.85 7.36 6.47
CA LYS A 42 -1.92 7.10 7.91
C LYS A 42 -0.97 5.97 8.29
N VAL A 43 -0.45 6.05 9.52
CA VAL A 43 0.34 4.99 10.15
C VAL A 43 -0.56 3.77 10.38
N CYS A 44 -0.09 2.59 9.99
CA CYS A 44 -0.78 1.34 10.21
C CYS A 44 -0.73 0.92 11.69
N PRO A 45 -1.89 0.81 12.37
CA PRO A 45 -1.91 0.39 13.76
C PRO A 45 -1.59 -1.10 13.88
N VAL A 46 -1.04 -1.54 15.01
CA VAL A 46 -1.03 -2.95 15.38
C VAL A 46 -2.46 -3.35 15.76
N LYS A 47 -2.97 -4.47 15.23
CA LYS A 47 -4.34 -4.93 15.48
C LYS A 47 -4.37 -6.22 16.28
N THR A 48 -5.35 -6.34 17.16
CA THR A 48 -5.69 -7.57 17.86
C THR A 48 -6.99 -8.11 17.25
N PHE A 49 -7.02 -9.40 16.90
CA PHE A 49 -8.19 -10.06 16.34
C PHE A 49 -8.69 -11.09 17.36
N ASP A 50 -9.97 -11.04 17.75
CA ASP A 50 -10.71 -11.99 18.62
C ASP A 50 -9.84 -13.04 19.35
N GLY A 51 -9.15 -12.62 20.41
CA GLY A 51 -8.37 -13.51 21.30
C GLY A 51 -6.99 -13.95 20.79
N ARG A 52 -6.54 -13.46 19.63
CA ARG A 52 -5.20 -13.72 19.07
C ARG A 52 -4.20 -12.65 19.48
N LYS A 53 -2.91 -12.99 19.43
CA LYS A 53 -1.81 -12.04 19.69
C LYS A 53 -1.89 -10.84 18.75
N ALA A 54 -1.45 -9.69 19.25
CA ALA A 54 -1.34 -8.46 18.48
C ALA A 54 -0.52 -8.67 17.19
N VAL A 55 -1.10 -8.35 16.04
CA VAL A 55 -0.53 -8.56 14.71
C VAL A 55 -0.01 -7.25 14.16
N LYS A 56 1.29 -7.23 13.85
CA LYS A 56 1.92 -6.09 13.18
C LYS A 56 1.50 -6.06 11.71
N PRO A 57 1.31 -4.87 11.13
CA PRO A 57 1.02 -4.76 9.71
C PRO A 57 2.26 -5.19 8.90
N VAL A 58 2.04 -5.82 7.75
CA VAL A 58 3.08 -6.38 6.86
C VAL A 58 3.16 -5.69 5.51
N GLY A 59 2.20 -4.82 5.17
CA GLY A 59 2.14 -4.13 3.90
C GLY A 59 0.89 -3.27 3.76
N CYS A 60 0.66 -2.74 2.57
CA CYS A 60 -0.56 -2.04 2.20
C CYS A 60 -1.40 -2.89 1.26
N ARG A 61 -2.71 -2.63 1.22
CA ARG A 61 -3.67 -3.35 0.39
C ARG A 61 -4.63 -2.40 -0.30
N ILE A 62 -4.99 -2.75 -1.53
CA ILE A 62 -6.10 -2.18 -2.30
C ILE A 62 -7.12 -3.28 -2.56
N ILE A 63 -8.37 -2.99 -2.30
CA ILE A 63 -9.50 -3.84 -2.63
C ILE A 63 -10.38 -3.07 -3.61
N ARG A 64 -10.63 -3.67 -4.77
CA ARG A 64 -11.62 -3.19 -5.72
C ARG A 64 -12.79 -4.17 -5.71
N GLN A 65 -13.96 -3.70 -5.31
CA GLN A 65 -15.19 -4.50 -5.34
C GLN A 65 -16.05 -3.99 -6.48
N TYR A 66 -16.54 -4.89 -7.31
CA TYR A 66 -17.46 -4.64 -8.40
C TYR A 66 -18.79 -5.28 -8.06
N ILE A 67 -19.86 -4.51 -8.12
CA ILE A 67 -21.24 -4.95 -7.92
C ILE A 67 -22.02 -4.47 -9.14
N HIS A 68 -22.33 -5.38 -10.06
CA HIS A 68 -22.92 -5.05 -11.37
C HIS A 68 -22.10 -4.00 -12.14
N SER A 69 -22.63 -2.79 -12.32
CA SER A 69 -22.00 -1.65 -13.01
C SER A 69 -21.26 -0.69 -12.09
N GLU A 70 -21.35 -0.88 -10.77
CA GLU A 70 -20.74 0.00 -9.78
C GLU A 70 -19.48 -0.64 -9.20
N TYR A 71 -18.55 0.20 -8.77
CA TYR A 71 -17.34 -0.25 -8.10
C TYR A 71 -17.04 0.59 -6.87
N SER A 72 -16.37 -0.03 -5.90
CA SER A 72 -15.82 0.63 -4.72
C SER A 72 -14.36 0.26 -4.53
N ILE A 73 -13.60 1.20 -4.00
CA ILE A 73 -12.20 1.05 -3.61
C ILE A 73 -12.08 1.17 -2.10
N VAL A 74 -11.37 0.23 -1.50
CA VAL A 74 -10.91 0.30 -0.11
C VAL A 74 -9.39 0.19 -0.11
N ARG A 75 -8.73 1.18 0.51
CA ARG A 75 -7.30 1.15 0.78
C ARG A 75 -7.10 0.95 2.28
N GLU A 76 -6.24 0.01 2.65
CA GLU A 76 -6.00 -0.31 4.06
C GLU A 76 -4.64 -0.98 4.29
N CYS A 77 -4.29 -1.17 5.55
CA CYS A 77 -3.11 -1.94 5.95
C CYS A 77 -3.36 -3.44 5.85
N ALA A 78 -2.36 -4.17 5.38
CA ALA A 78 -2.35 -5.62 5.35
C ALA A 78 -1.75 -6.20 6.63
N TYR A 79 -2.40 -7.23 7.19
CA TYR A 79 -1.97 -7.93 8.41
C TYR A 79 -1.75 -9.43 8.18
N SER A 80 -2.26 -9.97 7.06
CA SER A 80 -1.97 -11.33 6.65
C SER A 80 -0.69 -11.32 5.82
N GLY A 81 0.27 -12.15 6.19
CA GLY A 81 1.47 -12.42 5.39
C GLY A 81 1.20 -13.32 4.18
N GLU A 82 -0.06 -13.69 3.94
CA GLU A 82 -0.45 -14.44 2.75
C GLU A 82 -0.21 -13.61 1.49
N ASP A 83 0.38 -14.25 0.49
CA ASP A 83 0.47 -13.68 -0.85
C ASP A 83 -0.95 -13.65 -1.47
N VAL A 84 -1.58 -12.49 -1.40
CA VAL A 84 -2.88 -12.18 -2.02
C VAL A 84 -2.71 -11.35 -3.31
N SER A 85 -1.50 -11.25 -3.84
CA SER A 85 -1.26 -10.67 -5.16
C SER A 85 -2.15 -11.36 -6.20
N ASN A 86 -3.03 -10.58 -6.85
CA ASN A 86 -3.91 -11.01 -7.94
C ASN A 86 -4.96 -12.09 -7.62
N LYS A 87 -5.32 -12.29 -6.35
CA LYS A 87 -6.43 -13.21 -6.02
C LYS A 87 -7.78 -12.53 -6.26
N SER A 88 -8.44 -12.91 -7.36
CA SER A 88 -9.84 -12.57 -7.62
C SER A 88 -10.74 -13.54 -6.88
N ASN A 89 -11.43 -13.03 -5.86
CA ASN A 89 -12.52 -13.78 -5.23
C ASN A 89 -13.82 -13.36 -5.91
N LYS A 90 -14.36 -14.22 -6.77
CA LYS A 90 -15.70 -14.06 -7.32
C LYS A 90 -16.69 -14.58 -6.27
N GLY A 91 -17.56 -13.69 -5.78
CA GLY A 91 -18.60 -14.06 -4.82
C GLY A 91 -19.83 -14.62 -5.55
N SER A 92 -21.00 -14.06 -5.26
CA SER A 92 -22.26 -14.31 -5.97
C SER A 92 -22.26 -13.74 -7.40
N LEU A 93 -23.25 -14.12 -8.22
CA LEU A 93 -23.45 -13.57 -9.56
C LEU A 93 -23.44 -12.03 -9.52
N GLY A 94 -22.56 -11.40 -10.31
CA GLY A 94 -22.44 -9.94 -10.38
C GLY A 94 -21.57 -9.28 -9.29
N VAL A 95 -20.97 -10.05 -8.36
CA VAL A 95 -20.03 -9.52 -7.35
C VAL A 95 -18.62 -10.08 -7.54
N SER A 96 -17.67 -9.20 -7.84
CA SER A 96 -16.26 -9.55 -7.99
C SER A 96 -15.38 -8.70 -7.09
N ARG A 97 -14.37 -9.31 -6.47
CA ARG A 97 -13.39 -8.60 -5.63
C ARG A 97 -11.98 -8.87 -6.14
N ILE A 98 -11.25 -7.81 -6.45
CA ILE A 98 -9.83 -7.84 -6.79
C ILE A 98 -9.06 -7.28 -5.59
N VAL A 99 -8.10 -8.06 -5.10
CA VAL A 99 -7.24 -7.67 -3.97
C VAL A 99 -5.81 -7.60 -4.45
N THR A 100 -5.13 -6.49 -4.16
CA THR A 100 -3.71 -6.28 -4.44
C THR A 100 -3.03 -5.87 -3.15
N GLN A 101 -1.89 -6.50 -2.83
CA GLN A 101 -1.09 -6.22 -1.65
C GLN A 101 0.35 -5.92 -2.06
N CYS A 102 0.99 -5.00 -1.35
CA CYS A 102 2.35 -4.55 -1.59
C CYS A 102 3.05 -4.28 -0.25
N SER A 103 4.38 -4.39 -0.22
CA SER A 103 5.21 -4.17 0.99
C SER A 103 6.58 -3.59 0.66
N ASP A 104 6.80 -3.19 -0.59
CA ASP A 104 8.07 -2.71 -1.13
C ASP A 104 8.47 -1.32 -0.61
N LYS A 105 7.49 -0.48 -0.28
CA LYS A 105 7.69 0.90 0.19
C LYS A 105 6.51 1.40 1.04
N PRO A 106 6.68 2.44 1.88
CA PRO A 106 5.53 3.13 2.47
C PRO A 106 4.61 3.66 1.37
N VAL A 107 3.31 3.71 1.66
CA VAL A 107 2.25 4.17 0.74
C VAL A 107 2.30 3.51 -0.65
N CYS A 108 2.70 2.24 -0.72
CA CYS A 108 2.77 1.47 -1.97
C CYS A 108 1.39 1.19 -2.59
N ASN A 109 0.30 1.43 -1.85
CA ASN A 109 -1.08 1.28 -2.32
C ASN A 109 -1.64 2.52 -3.05
N SER A 110 -0.76 3.28 -3.71
CA SER A 110 -1.16 4.32 -4.67
C SER A 110 -1.87 3.68 -5.88
N SER A 111 -2.62 4.48 -6.63
CA SER A 111 -3.14 4.01 -7.91
C SER A 111 -1.96 3.82 -8.88
N SER A 112 -1.87 2.66 -9.53
CA SER A 112 -0.97 2.51 -10.69
C SER A 112 -1.51 3.34 -11.84
N THR A 113 -1.12 4.60 -11.92
CA THR A 113 -1.18 5.36 -13.17
C THR A 113 -0.21 4.68 -14.11
N TYR A 114 -0.71 3.84 -15.03
CA TYR A 114 0.07 3.41 -16.17
C TYR A 114 0.57 4.69 -16.87
N ALA A 115 1.88 4.95 -16.82
CA ALA A 115 2.46 6.08 -17.52
C ALA A 115 2.35 5.82 -19.03
N ILE A 116 1.27 6.30 -19.65
CA ILE A 116 1.01 6.21 -21.10
C ILE A 116 1.96 7.10 -21.94
N LEU A 117 2.92 7.75 -21.29
CA LEU A 117 3.83 8.73 -21.87
C LEU A 117 4.76 8.22 -23.00
N PRO A 118 5.30 6.98 -23.00
CA PRO A 118 6.27 6.61 -24.03
C PRO A 118 5.63 6.28 -25.40
N VAL A 119 4.34 5.95 -25.45
CA VAL A 119 3.68 5.56 -26.72
C VAL A 119 3.39 6.78 -27.60
N VAL A 120 3.05 7.91 -26.99
CA VAL A 120 2.72 9.15 -27.72
C VAL A 120 3.96 9.72 -28.40
N LEU A 121 5.12 9.70 -27.74
CA LEU A 121 6.38 10.23 -28.30
C LEU A 121 6.86 9.45 -29.54
N ILE A 122 6.68 8.13 -29.56
CA ILE A 122 7.05 7.29 -30.72
C ILE A 122 6.11 7.55 -31.91
N ALA A 123 4.82 7.73 -31.64
CA ALA A 123 3.83 8.04 -32.68
C ALA A 123 4.08 9.41 -33.31
N PHE A 124 4.41 10.44 -32.51
CA PHE A 124 4.78 11.76 -33.03
C PHE A 124 6.10 11.72 -33.81
N TYR A 125 7.12 10.99 -33.35
CA TYR A 125 8.38 10.84 -34.10
C TYR A 125 8.17 10.21 -35.49
N LYS A 126 7.28 9.22 -35.61
CA LYS A 126 6.90 8.57 -36.88
C LYS A 126 6.00 9.42 -37.79
N LEU A 127 5.38 10.47 -37.26
CA LEU A 127 4.52 11.40 -38.02
C LEU A 127 5.29 12.65 -38.48
N LEU A 128 6.36 13.02 -37.77
CA LEU A 128 7.21 14.17 -38.07
C LEU A 128 8.47 13.82 -38.88
N HIS A 129 8.73 12.53 -39.14
CA HIS A 129 9.89 12.02 -39.87
C HIS A 129 9.52 10.77 -40.68
#